data_AF-A0A348ZVN3-F1
#
_entry.id   AF-A0A348ZVN3-F1
#
_cell.length_a   1.000
_cell.length_b   1.000
_cell.length_c   1.000
_cell.angle_alpha   90.00
_cell.angle_beta   90.00
_cell.angle_gamma   90.00
#
_symmetry.space_group_name_H-M   'P 1'
#
loop_
_entity.id
_entity.type
_entity.pdbx_description
1 polymer ?
#
loop_
_entity_poly.entity_id
_entity_poly.type
_entity_poly.pdbx_seq_one_letter_code
_entity_poly.pdbx_strand_id
1 'polypeptide(L)'
;MPDLLVKLFDLPNGWGFQRDQERPGILICKPIGPEKQLLVDWVRTQFCGGWAVKMDIALSSRPTSCFIAVKEAVPDSPGKGV
;
A
#
# COMPACT_ATOMS: atom_id res chain seq x y z
N MET A 1 12.64 34.51 -7.96
CA MET A 1 12.43 33.57 -6.83
C MET A 1 13.48 32.49 -7.00
N PRO A 2 14.46 32.32 -6.11
CA PRO A 2 15.50 31.32 -6.29
C PRO A 2 14.91 29.92 -6.08
N ASP A 3 15.09 29.04 -7.06
CA ASP A 3 14.72 27.63 -6.93
C ASP A 3 15.66 26.94 -5.94
N LEU A 4 15.09 26.28 -4.93
CA LEU A 4 15.84 25.49 -3.94
C LEU A 4 15.87 24.03 -4.39
N LEU A 5 17.04 23.54 -4.79
CA LEU A 5 17.27 22.12 -5.06
C LEU A 5 17.49 21.38 -3.73
N VAL A 6 16.50 20.60 -3.31
CA VAL A 6 16.60 19.71 -2.14
C VAL A 6 16.92 18.29 -2.61
N LYS A 7 17.99 17.70 -2.06
CA LYS A 7 18.35 16.29 -2.30
C LYS A 7 17.44 15.37 -1.47
N LEU A 8 16.31 14.96 -2.05
CA LEU A 8 15.34 14.09 -1.38
C LEU A 8 15.90 12.71 -1.00
N PHE A 9 16.97 12.26 -1.64
CA PHE A 9 17.63 10.98 -1.32
C PHE A 9 18.44 11.03 -0.02
N ASP A 10 18.84 12.22 0.44
CA ASP A 10 19.60 12.39 1.69
C ASP A 10 18.67 12.46 2.92
N LEU A 11 17.35 12.43 2.71
CA LEU A 11 16.38 12.40 3.80
C LEU A 11 16.47 11.08 4.57
N PRO A 12 16.47 11.11 5.92
CA PRO A 12 16.43 9.90 6.71
C PRO A 12 15.16 9.10 6.37
N ASN A 13 15.33 7.79 6.21
CA ASN A 13 14.27 6.89 5.85
C ASN A 13 13.30 6.68 7.03
N GLY A 14 12.16 7.39 7.01
CA GLY A 14 11.09 7.30 8.02
C GLY A 14 10.27 5.98 8.02
N TRP A 15 10.86 4.87 7.58
CA TRP A 15 10.17 3.59 7.35
C TRP A 15 10.02 2.73 8.62
N GLY A 16 10.34 3.28 9.80
CA GLY A 16 10.29 2.55 11.07
C GLY A 16 8.91 1.95 11.34
N PHE A 17 7.84 2.71 11.11
CA PHE A 17 6.47 2.23 11.27
C PHE A 17 6.18 0.99 10.41
N GLN A 18 6.58 1.00 9.14
CA GLN A 18 6.36 -0.12 8.24
C GLN A 18 7.11 -1.37 8.70
N ARG A 19 8.38 -1.23 9.12
CA ARG A 19 9.17 -2.35 9.68
C ARG A 19 8.56 -2.91 10.95
N ASP A 20 7.98 -2.07 11.80
CA ASP A 20 7.34 -2.54 13.03
C ASP A 20 6.09 -3.40 12.74
N GLN A 21 5.41 -3.16 11.61
CA GLN A 21 4.27 -3.97 11.16
C GLN A 21 4.67 -5.33 10.56
N GLU A 22 5.92 -5.51 10.14
CA GLU A 22 6.41 -6.82 9.68
C GLU A 22 6.43 -7.84 10.84
N ARG A 23 6.64 -7.39 12.09
CA ARG A 23 6.66 -8.26 13.29
C ARG A 23 5.36 -9.05 13.48
N PRO A 24 4.15 -8.45 13.40
CA PRO A 24 2.89 -9.19 13.41
C PRO A 24 2.52 -9.84 12.05
N GLY A 25 3.40 -9.83 11.05
CA GLY A 25 3.13 -10.39 9.72
C GLY A 25 2.21 -9.52 8.86
N ILE A 26 2.24 -8.19 9.05
CA ILE A 26 1.43 -7.24 8.29
C ILE A 26 2.31 -6.55 7.26
N LEU A 27 2.04 -6.80 5.99
CA LEU A 27 2.67 -6.12 4.87
C LEU A 27 1.86 -4.89 4.47
N ILE A 28 2.48 -3.70 4.53
CA ILE A 28 1.89 -2.47 3.99
C ILE A 28 2.47 -2.23 2.60
N CYS A 29 1.61 -2.24 1.58
CA CYS A 29 2.02 -2.03 0.20
C CYS A 29 1.04 -1.12 -0.56
N LYS A 30 1.48 -0.66 -1.73
CA LYS A 30 0.57 -0.02 -2.69
C LYS A 30 -0.08 -1.11 -3.54
N PRO A 31 -1.41 -1.11 -3.64
CA PRO A 31 -2.12 -2.08 -4.46
C PRO A 31 -1.79 -1.89 -5.94
N ILE A 32 -1.70 -3.00 -6.67
CA ILE A 32 -1.42 -2.98 -8.10
C ILE A 32 -2.71 -3.10 -8.92
N GLY A 33 -2.67 -2.65 -10.17
CA GLY A 33 -3.85 -2.61 -11.06
C GLY A 33 -4.71 -3.90 -11.08
N PRO A 34 -4.12 -5.11 -11.15
CA PRO A 34 -4.89 -6.36 -11.14
C PRO A 34 -5.71 -6.62 -9.87
N GLU A 35 -5.29 -6.08 -8.72
CA GLU A 35 -5.95 -6.27 -7.43
C GLU A 35 -7.15 -5.34 -7.24
N LYS A 36 -7.37 -4.39 -8.17
CA LYS A 36 -8.36 -3.34 -8.01
C LYS A 36 -9.77 -3.87 -7.72
N GLN A 37 -10.24 -4.79 -8.55
CA GLN A 37 -11.60 -5.32 -8.42
C GLN A 37 -11.76 -6.12 -7.12
N LEU A 38 -10.77 -6.94 -6.78
CA LEU A 38 -10.74 -7.69 -5.52
C LEU A 38 -10.88 -6.77 -4.30
N LEU A 39 -10.12 -5.67 -4.28
CA LEU A 39 -10.15 -4.71 -3.17
C LEU A 39 -11.48 -3.95 -3.11
N VAL A 40 -12.03 -3.52 -4.25
CA VAL A 40 -13.32 -2.81 -4.29
C VAL A 40 -14.45 -3.71 -3.79
N ASP A 41 -14.46 -4.99 -4.19
CA ASP A 41 -15.46 -5.96 -3.77
C ASP A 41 -15.31 -6.34 -2.29
N TRP A 42 -14.07 -6.48 -1.82
CA TRP A 42 -13.79 -6.69 -0.39
C TRP A 42 -14.27 -5.49 0.44
N VAL A 43 -13.95 -4.26 0.03
CA VAL A 43 -14.42 -3.05 0.71
C VAL A 43 -15.94 -2.96 0.67
N ARG A 44 -16.59 -3.32 -0.43
CA ARG A 44 -18.06 -3.36 -0.53
C ARG A 44 -18.70 -4.37 0.43
N THR A 45 -18.00 -5.46 0.73
CA THR A 45 -18.49 -6.51 1.62
C THR A 45 -18.29 -6.16 3.10
N GLN A 46 -17.13 -5.58 3.43
CA GLN A 46 -16.77 -5.23 4.81
C GLN A 46 -17.32 -3.85 5.23
N PHE A 47 -17.51 -2.94 4.28
CA PHE A 47 -17.98 -1.57 4.49
C PHE A 47 -19.21 -1.30 3.60
N CYS A 48 -19.75 -0.08 3.65
CA CYS A 48 -20.88 0.28 2.80
C CYS A 48 -20.45 0.59 1.36
N GLY A 49 -21.42 0.55 0.42
CA GLY A 49 -21.16 0.80 -0.99
C GLY A 49 -20.48 2.15 -1.30
N GLY A 50 -20.68 3.18 -0.46
CA GLY A 50 -20.00 4.46 -0.61
C GLY A 50 -18.48 4.38 -0.42
N TRP A 51 -17.99 3.47 0.42
CA TRP A 51 -16.55 3.23 0.60
C TRP A 51 -15.94 2.51 -0.60
N ALA A 52 -16.68 1.58 -1.21
CA ALA A 52 -16.23 0.89 -2.41
C ALA A 52 -16.01 1.86 -3.59
N VAL A 53 -16.89 2.86 -3.74
CA VAL A 53 -16.72 3.92 -4.75
C VAL A 53 -15.48 4.76 -4.48
N LYS A 54 -15.24 5.15 -3.21
CA LYS A 54 -14.03 5.90 -2.84
C LYS A 54 -12.76 5.09 -3.10
N MET A 55 -12.79 3.79 -2.81
CA MET A 55 -11.67 2.89 -3.09
C MET A 55 -11.40 2.80 -4.60
N ASP A 56 -12.45 2.66 -5.42
CA ASP A 56 -12.31 2.62 -6.89
C ASP A 56 -11.63 3.89 -7.45
N ILE A 57 -12.06 5.06 -6.99
CA ILE A 57 -11.48 6.36 -7.38
C ILE A 57 -10.01 6.43 -6.97
N ALA A 58 -9.69 6.07 -5.73
CA ALA A 58 -8.33 6.17 -5.20
C ALA A 58 -7.37 5.20 -5.89
N LEU A 59 -7.82 3.97 -6.20
CA LEU A 59 -7.05 2.99 -6.96
C LEU A 59 -6.84 3.39 -8.43
N SER A 60 -7.73 4.20 -9.00
CA SER A 60 -7.63 4.68 -10.38
C SER A 60 -6.73 5.92 -10.51
N SER A 61 -6.38 6.57 -9.40
CA SER A 61 -5.47 7.72 -9.41
C SER A 61 -4.04 7.32 -9.78
N ARG A 62 -3.33 8.21 -10.48
CA ARG A 62 -1.93 8.02 -10.88
C ARG A 62 -1.10 9.21 -10.39
N PRO A 63 -0.18 9.01 -9.42
CA PRO A 63 0.09 7.77 -8.69
C PRO A 63 -1.04 7.40 -7.72
N THR A 64 -1.20 6.10 -7.43
CA THR A 64 -2.20 5.60 -6.47
C THR A 64 -1.97 6.21 -5.09
N SER A 65 -3.03 6.78 -4.52
CA SER A 65 -3.03 7.44 -3.21
C SER A 65 -3.37 6.52 -2.04
N CYS A 66 -3.75 5.26 -2.31
CA CYS A 66 -4.06 4.26 -1.30
C CYS A 66 -2.87 3.38 -0.93
N PHE A 67 -2.87 2.95 0.33
CA PHE A 67 -2.07 1.85 0.85
C PHE A 67 -3.01 0.77 1.37
N ILE A 68 -2.59 -0.48 1.26
CA ILE A 68 -3.29 -1.63 1.82
C ILE A 68 -2.39 -2.34 2.83
N ALA A 69 -3.01 -2.93 3.86
CA ALA A 69 -2.34 -3.78 4.82
C ALA A 69 -2.83 -5.21 4.61
N VAL A 70 -1.91 -6.10 4.27
CA VAL A 70 -2.19 -7.52 4.05
C VAL A 70 -1.56 -8.30 5.20
N LYS A 71 -2.36 -9.09 5.90
CA LYS A 71 -1.82 -10.05 6.86
C LYS A 71 -1.40 -11.29 6.09
N GLU A 72 -0.10 -11.49 5.96
CA GLU A 72 0.43 -12.72 5.38
C GLU A 72 0.29 -13.82 6.43
N ALA A 73 -0.47 -14.88 6.12
CA ALA A 73 -0.31 -16.11 6.88
C ALA A 73 1.06 -16.64 6.47
N VAL A 74 2.08 -16.40 7.31
CA VAL A 74 3.48 -16.79 7.11
C VAL A 74 3.55 -18.08 6.30
N PRO A 75 3.94 -18.04 5.02
CA PRO A 75 4.50 -19.22 4.40
C PRO A 75 5.89 -19.36 5.02
N ASP A 76 6.20 -20.54 5.53
CA ASP A 76 7.59 -20.87 5.88
C ASP A 76 8.53 -20.41 4.74
N SER A 77 9.58 -19.70 5.16
CA SER A 77 10.73 -19.13 4.42
C SER A 77 11.30 -19.98 3.25
N PRO A 78 12.37 -19.57 2.53
CA PRO A 78 12.74 -18.31 1.87
C PRO A 78 12.92 -18.51 0.35
N GLY A 79 12.96 -17.40 -0.41
CA GLY A 79 13.68 -17.35 -1.68
C GLY A 79 12.83 -17.30 -2.95
N LYS A 80 12.86 -16.15 -3.61
CA LYS A 80 12.90 -16.09 -5.07
C LYS A 80 13.59 -14.82 -5.52
N GLY A 81 14.91 -14.92 -5.70
CA GLY A 81 15.57 -14.21 -6.77
C GLY A 81 15.41 -15.02 -8.05
N VAL A 82 14.86 -14.40 -9.08
CA VAL A 82 15.27 -14.48 -10.49
C VAL A 82 14.83 -13.14 -11.11
#